data_AF-A0A0F2T5Q9-F1
#
_entry.id   AF-A0A0F2T5Q9-F1
#
_cell.length_a   1.000
_cell.length_b   1.000
_cell.length_c   1.000
_cell.angle_alpha   90.00
_cell.angle_beta   90.00
_cell.angle_gamma   90.00
#
_symmetry.space_group_name_H-M   'P 1'
#
loop_
_entity.id
_entity.type
_entity.pdbx_description
1 polymer ?
#
loop_
_entity_poly.entity_id
_entity_poly.type
_entity_poly.pdbx_seq_one_letter_code
_entity_poly.pdbx_strand_id
1 'polypeptide(L)'
;ARGRLMQALPAGGVMVAVRLSEAEAVERLAGRSGVGIASLNGPRSLVLSGEVAAVDALVADLEAEGVRCKRLRVSHAFHSPLIEPMLDDFRQVLEGVEFRAPQLPVVSNVSGGLLTAEQACAPEYWVRQAREAVRFADNV
;
A
#
# COMPACT_ATOMS: atom_id res chain seq x y z
N ALA A 1 0.58 16.29 -8.61
CA ALA A 1 0.01 16.52 -7.25
C ALA A 1 0.41 15.45 -6.24
N ARG A 2 0.06 14.17 -6.46
CA ARG A 2 0.34 13.04 -5.53
C ARG A 2 1.72 13.05 -4.89
N GLY A 3 2.80 13.09 -5.69
CA GLY A 3 4.16 13.07 -5.14
C GLY A 3 4.47 14.23 -4.19
N ARG A 4 3.97 15.44 -4.48
CA ARG A 4 4.12 16.61 -3.61
C ARG A 4 3.34 16.45 -2.30
N LEU A 5 2.09 15.95 -2.38
CA LEU A 5 1.26 15.69 -1.20
C LEU A 5 1.88 14.60 -0.31
N MET A 6 2.39 13.53 -0.92
CA MET A 6 3.11 12.49 -0.20
C MET A 6 4.40 13.00 0.46
N GLN A 7 5.13 13.91 -0.19
CA GLN A 7 6.34 14.52 0.39
C GLN A 7 6.05 15.46 1.57
N ALA A 8 4.84 16.01 1.67
CA ALA A 8 4.44 16.90 2.75
C ALA A 8 3.98 16.13 4.01
N LEU A 9 3.85 14.81 3.93
CA LEU A 9 3.50 13.97 5.08
C LEU A 9 4.62 14.01 6.14
N PRO A 10 4.27 13.82 7.42
CA PRO A 10 5.27 13.67 8.47
C PRO A 10 6.22 12.51 8.18
N ALA A 11 7.48 12.68 8.58
CA ALA A 11 8.44 11.58 8.67
C ALA A 11 8.01 10.57 9.76
N GLY A 12 8.68 9.41 9.81
CA GLY A 12 8.39 8.36 10.80
C GLY A 12 7.69 7.12 10.24
N GLY A 13 7.55 7.04 8.91
CA GLY A 13 7.14 5.83 8.21
C GLY A 13 8.32 4.97 7.76
N VAL A 14 8.10 3.66 7.66
CA VAL A 14 9.03 2.68 7.08
C VAL A 14 8.30 1.70 6.18
N MET A 15 9.02 1.11 5.23
CA MET A 15 8.58 -0.07 4.49
C MET A 15 9.63 -1.18 4.57
N VAL A 16 9.20 -2.42 4.75
CA VAL A 16 10.07 -3.60 4.89
C VAL A 16 9.54 -4.74 4.02
N ALA A 17 10.36 -5.23 3.10
CA ALA A 17 10.06 -6.45 2.36
C ALA A 17 10.26 -7.66 3.28
N VAL A 18 9.28 -8.57 3.32
CA VAL A 18 9.30 -9.75 4.18
C VAL A 18 8.89 -11.00 3.40
N ARG A 19 9.47 -12.15 3.78
CA ARG A 19 9.20 -13.43 3.14
C ARG A 19 8.04 -14.18 3.81
N LEU A 20 6.85 -13.59 3.72
CA LEU A 20 5.59 -14.14 4.26
C LEU A 20 4.53 -14.25 3.16
N SER A 21 3.60 -15.18 3.34
CA SER A 21 2.33 -15.20 2.60
C SER A 21 1.36 -14.15 3.14
N GLU A 22 0.33 -13.82 2.35
CA GLU A 22 -0.74 -12.90 2.78
C GLU A 22 -1.43 -13.38 4.06
N ALA A 23 -1.77 -14.67 4.13
CA ALA A 23 -2.44 -15.26 5.29
C ALA A 23 -1.60 -15.14 6.57
N GLU A 24 -0.32 -15.51 6.50
CA GLU A 24 0.62 -15.36 7.63
C GLU A 24 0.72 -13.89 8.09
N ALA A 25 0.78 -12.93 7.15
CA ALA A 25 0.84 -11.52 7.50
C ALA A 25 -0.45 -11.00 8.13
N VAL A 26 -1.63 -11.40 7.62
CA VAL A 26 -2.92 -11.02 8.20
C VAL A 26 -3.03 -11.49 9.64
N GLU A 27 -2.65 -12.72 9.94
CA GLU A 27 -2.64 -13.25 11.31
C GLU A 27 -1.72 -12.45 12.24
N ARG A 28 -0.51 -12.10 11.77
CA ARG A 28 0.46 -11.32 12.54
C ARG A 28 0.05 -9.87 12.78
N LEU A 29 -0.74 -9.31 11.87
CA LEU A 29 -1.27 -7.95 11.94
C LEU A 29 -2.57 -7.85 12.74
N ALA A 30 -3.22 -8.97 13.03
CA ALA A 30 -4.45 -8.99 13.82
C ALA A 30 -4.24 -8.30 15.18
N GLY A 31 -5.03 -7.26 15.45
CA GLY A 31 -4.93 -6.46 16.68
C GLY A 31 -3.78 -5.45 16.72
N ARG A 32 -2.97 -5.32 15.66
CA ARG A 32 -1.92 -4.29 15.56
C ARG A 32 -2.46 -3.07 14.81
N SER A 33 -2.16 -1.87 15.32
CA SER A 33 -2.40 -0.60 14.65
C SER A 33 -1.11 0.01 14.10
N GLY A 34 -1.22 0.93 13.15
CA GLY A 34 -0.06 1.67 12.63
C GLY A 34 0.86 0.89 11.68
N VAL A 35 0.51 -0.36 11.34
CA VAL A 35 1.22 -1.20 10.35
C VAL A 35 0.22 -1.96 9.48
N GLY A 36 0.55 -2.13 8.20
CA GLY A 36 -0.25 -2.91 7.25
C GLY A 36 0.58 -3.45 6.09
N ILE A 37 -0.07 -4.17 5.19
CA ILE A 37 0.53 -4.68 3.96
C ILE A 37 0.49 -3.56 2.91
N ALA A 38 1.64 -3.18 2.37
CA ALA A 38 1.75 -2.25 1.27
C ALA A 38 1.63 -2.91 -0.11
N SER A 39 2.17 -4.12 -0.25
CA SER A 39 2.11 -4.85 -1.51
C SER A 39 2.24 -6.35 -1.33
N LEU A 40 1.54 -7.10 -2.18
CA LEU A 40 1.62 -8.54 -2.35
C LEU A 40 2.29 -8.80 -3.71
N ASN A 41 3.54 -9.22 -3.67
CA ASN A 41 4.39 -9.37 -4.87
C ASN A 41 4.57 -10.84 -5.30
N GLY A 42 4.13 -11.79 -4.46
CA GLY A 42 4.10 -13.21 -4.77
C GLY A 42 3.64 -14.05 -3.57
N PRO A 43 3.55 -15.38 -3.70
CA PRO A 43 2.97 -16.26 -2.68
C PRO A 43 3.63 -16.17 -1.30
N ARG A 44 4.92 -15.82 -1.25
CA ARG A 44 5.67 -15.58 0.00
C ARG A 44 6.54 -14.32 -0.09
N SER A 45 6.04 -13.28 -0.75
CA SER A 45 6.79 -12.04 -0.95
C SER A 45 5.85 -10.86 -0.83
N LEU A 46 5.93 -10.14 0.28
CA LEU A 46 5.11 -8.95 0.53
C LEU A 46 5.93 -7.84 1.18
N VAL A 47 5.36 -6.64 1.20
CA VAL A 47 5.95 -5.47 1.87
C VAL A 47 5.04 -5.03 2.98
N LEU A 48 5.59 -4.88 4.19
CA LEU A 48 4.96 -4.22 5.32
C LEU A 48 5.24 -2.72 5.25
N SER A 49 4.29 -1.89 5.67
CA SER A 49 4.46 -0.45 5.77
C SER A 49 3.69 0.13 6.94
N GLY A 50 4.23 1.19 7.54
CA GLY A 50 3.61 1.84 8.68
C GLY A 50 4.59 2.66 9.51
N GLU A 51 4.21 2.91 10.76
CA GLU A 51 5.05 3.58 11.76
C GLU A 51 6.32 2.77 12.03
N VAL A 52 7.46 3.47 12.15
CA VAL A 52 8.77 2.85 12.41
C VAL A 52 8.71 1.89 13.60
N ALA A 53 8.18 2.32 14.74
CA ALA A 53 8.14 1.48 15.93
C ALA A 53 7.28 0.22 15.76
N ALA A 54 6.09 0.35 15.14
CA ALA A 54 5.17 -0.76 14.93
C ALA A 54 5.74 -1.81 13.95
N VAL A 55 6.34 -1.34 12.85
CA VAL A 55 6.95 -2.21 11.84
C VAL A 55 8.22 -2.86 12.38
N ASP A 56 9.11 -2.10 13.05
CA ASP A 56 10.37 -2.64 13.57
C ASP A 56 10.12 -3.70 14.66
N ALA A 57 9.09 -3.53 15.50
CA ALA A 57 8.68 -4.55 16.47
C ALA A 57 8.25 -5.86 15.80
N LEU A 58 7.38 -5.78 14.77
CA LEU A 58 6.96 -6.95 14.01
C LEU A 58 8.13 -7.60 13.24
N VAL A 59 9.03 -6.80 12.68
CA VAL A 59 10.21 -7.30 11.98
C VAL A 59 11.15 -8.03 12.94
N ALA A 60 11.35 -7.52 14.16
CA ALA A 60 12.16 -8.20 15.17
C ALA A 60 11.57 -9.57 15.56
N ASP A 61 10.25 -9.66 15.74
CA ASP A 61 9.56 -10.94 15.99
C ASP A 61 9.81 -11.93 14.83
N LEU A 62 9.66 -11.46 13.59
CA LEU A 62 9.85 -12.26 12.38
C LEU A 62 11.30 -12.73 12.19
N GLU A 63 12.28 -11.85 12.44
CA GLU A 63 13.70 -12.19 12.33
C GLU A 63 14.12 -13.20 13.41
N ALA A 64 13.57 -13.11 14.62
CA ALA A 64 13.78 -14.10 15.68
C ALA A 64 13.26 -15.50 15.28
N GLU A 65 12.24 -15.56 14.43
CA GLU A 65 11.69 -16.79 13.85
C GLU A 65 12.40 -17.22 12.55
N GLY A 66 13.45 -16.52 12.13
CA GLY A 66 14.23 -16.83 10.93
C GLY A 66 13.60 -16.36 9.61
N VAL A 67 12.56 -15.52 9.66
CA VAL A 67 11.95 -14.93 8.46
C VAL A 67 12.87 -13.83 7.91
N ARG A 68 13.10 -13.87 6.59
CA ARG A 68 13.93 -12.85 5.91
C ARG A 68 13.17 -11.53 5.80
N CYS A 69 13.75 -10.48 6.36
CA CYS A 69 13.28 -9.10 6.28
C CYS A 69 14.32 -8.21 5.60
N LYS A 70 13.87 -7.17 4.88
CA LYS A 70 14.75 -6.18 4.25
C LYS A 70 14.08 -4.80 4.23
N ARG A 71 14.64 -3.86 4.99
CA ARG A 71 14.20 -2.46 4.98
C ARG A 71 14.41 -1.83 3.61
N LEU A 72 13.39 -1.11 3.13
CA LEU A 72 13.43 -0.43 1.84
C LEU A 72 13.97 1.00 1.98
N ARG A 73 14.69 1.45 0.95
CA ARG A 73 15.19 2.84 0.86
C ARG A 73 14.10 3.73 0.27
N VAL A 74 13.18 4.15 1.12
CA VAL A 74 12.05 5.03 0.78
C VAL A 74 11.93 6.15 1.80
N SER A 75 11.27 7.25 1.43
CA SER A 75 11.08 8.41 2.30
C SER A 75 9.88 8.28 3.24
N HIS A 76 8.87 7.48 2.88
CA HIS A 76 7.61 7.36 3.60
C HIS A 76 7.08 5.93 3.57
N ALA A 77 6.09 5.64 4.42
CA ALA A 77 5.32 4.40 4.40
C ALA A 77 4.14 4.50 3.42
N PHE A 78 4.38 4.24 2.14
CA PHE A 78 3.30 4.19 1.13
C PHE A 78 2.35 3.02 1.38
N HIS A 79 1.09 3.15 0.94
CA HIS A 79 0.06 2.11 1.10
C HIS A 79 -0.20 1.74 2.58
N SER A 80 -0.18 2.75 3.46
CA SER A 80 -0.32 2.61 4.91
C SER A 80 -1.26 3.67 5.50
N PRO A 81 -1.72 3.53 6.75
CA PRO A 81 -2.46 4.59 7.44
C PRO A 81 -1.73 5.95 7.46
N LEU A 82 -0.40 5.96 7.40
CA LEU A 82 0.38 7.22 7.43
C LEU A 82 0.18 8.10 6.19
N ILE A 83 -0.47 7.60 5.14
CA ILE A 83 -0.83 8.43 3.99
C ILE A 83 -2.22 9.06 4.08
N GLU A 84 -3.03 8.68 5.06
CA GLU A 84 -4.41 9.18 5.25
C GLU A 84 -4.50 10.72 5.32
N PRO A 85 -3.56 11.45 5.97
CA PRO A 85 -3.64 12.91 6.04
C PRO A 85 -3.63 13.62 4.68
N MET A 86 -3.10 13.00 3.62
CA MET A 86 -3.06 13.60 2.29
C MET A 86 -4.25 13.24 1.40
N LEU A 87 -5.12 12.32 1.82
CA LEU A 87 -6.12 11.71 0.93
C LEU A 87 -7.23 12.67 0.53
N ASP A 88 -7.62 13.58 1.44
CA ASP A 88 -8.67 14.57 1.14
C ASP A 88 -8.18 15.60 0.11
N ASP A 89 -6.96 16.12 0.28
CA ASP A 89 -6.33 17.02 -0.70
C ASP A 89 -6.11 16.30 -2.04
N PHE A 90 -5.74 15.01 -2.00
CA PHE A 90 -5.58 14.22 -3.21
C PHE A 90 -6.91 14.02 -3.93
N ARG A 91 -8.01 13.79 -3.20
CA ARG A 91 -9.37 13.70 -3.76
C ARG A 91 -9.75 14.99 -4.48
N GLN A 92 -9.54 16.16 -3.87
CA GLN A 92 -9.84 17.45 -4.49
C GLN A 92 -9.09 17.65 -5.81
N VAL A 93 -7.83 17.20 -5.89
CA VAL A 93 -7.10 17.25 -7.16
C VAL A 93 -7.74 16.33 -8.20
N LEU A 94 -8.12 15.11 -7.81
CA LEU A 94 -8.70 14.12 -8.71
C LEU A 94 -10.08 14.54 -9.23
N GLU A 95 -10.89 15.22 -8.42
CA GLU A 95 -12.18 15.79 -8.84
C GLU A 95 -12.04 16.85 -9.96
N GLY A 96 -10.86 17.47 -10.09
CA GLY A 96 -10.53 18.39 -11.18
C GLY A 96 -9.99 17.70 -12.45
N VAL A 97 -9.86 16.37 -12.47
CA VAL A 97 -9.34 15.60 -13.61
C VAL A 97 -10.49 15.10 -14.47
N GLU A 98 -10.41 15.32 -15.79
CA GLU A 98 -11.29 14.68 -16.76
C GLU A 98 -10.85 13.23 -16.97
N PHE A 99 -11.56 12.28 -16.36
CA PHE A 99 -11.32 10.86 -16.60
C PHE A 99 -12.01 10.37 -17.88
N ARG A 100 -11.36 9.43 -18.56
CA ARG A 100 -11.93 8.74 -19.72
C ARG A 100 -11.79 7.23 -19.55
N ALA A 101 -12.82 6.51 -20.02
CA ALA A 101 -12.81 5.06 -19.97
C ALA A 101 -11.59 4.49 -20.70
N PRO A 102 -10.89 3.51 -20.12
CA PRO A 102 -9.74 2.90 -20.75
C PRO A 102 -10.16 2.13 -22.01
N GLN A 103 -9.41 2.30 -23.09
CA GLN A 103 -9.65 1.60 -24.36
C GLN A 103 -9.08 0.18 -24.38
N LEU A 104 -8.16 -0.11 -23.47
CA LEU A 104 -7.54 -1.41 -23.28
C LEU A 104 -7.84 -1.91 -21.87
N PRO A 105 -7.94 -3.23 -21.65
CA PRO A 105 -8.08 -3.79 -20.32
C PRO A 105 -6.95 -3.32 -19.40
N VAL A 106 -7.32 -2.84 -18.21
CA VAL A 106 -6.38 -2.49 -17.13
C VAL A 106 -6.67 -3.41 -15.96
N VAL A 107 -5.63 -4.01 -15.39
CA VAL A 107 -5.78 -4.79 -14.15
C VAL A 107 -5.61 -3.85 -12.96
N SER A 108 -6.55 -3.91 -12.03
CA SER A 108 -6.60 -3.09 -10.82
C SER A 108 -5.57 -3.58 -9.80
N ASN A 109 -4.67 -2.68 -9.39
CA ASN A 109 -3.74 -2.95 -8.29
C ASN A 109 -4.43 -3.08 -6.92
N VAL A 110 -5.70 -2.70 -6.81
CA VAL A 110 -6.46 -2.78 -5.54
C VAL A 110 -7.16 -4.14 -5.42
N SER A 111 -7.75 -4.63 -6.52
CA SER A 111 -8.57 -5.84 -6.51
C SER A 111 -7.92 -7.07 -7.15
N GLY A 112 -6.83 -6.90 -7.91
CA GLY A 112 -6.24 -8.00 -8.69
C GLY A 112 -7.00 -8.35 -9.98
N GLY A 113 -8.23 -7.84 -10.14
CA GLY A 113 -9.11 -8.10 -11.29
C GLY A 113 -9.11 -6.98 -12.33
N LEU A 114 -9.93 -7.15 -13.37
CA LEU A 114 -10.13 -6.08 -14.36
C LEU A 114 -10.73 -4.83 -13.70
N LEU A 115 -10.11 -3.68 -13.98
CA LEU A 115 -10.60 -2.36 -13.61
C LEU A 115 -11.77 -1.99 -14.54
N THR A 116 -12.94 -1.72 -13.98
CA THR A 116 -14.09 -1.29 -14.79
C THR A 116 -13.95 0.16 -15.25
N ALA A 117 -14.70 0.57 -16.27
CA ALA A 117 -14.71 1.96 -16.72
C ALA A 117 -15.21 2.91 -15.63
N GLU A 118 -16.22 2.49 -14.87
CA GLU A 118 -16.77 3.25 -13.75
C GLU A 118 -15.73 3.45 -12.65
N GLN A 119 -14.97 2.41 -12.31
CA GLN A 119 -13.88 2.50 -11.34
C GLN A 119 -12.73 3.37 -11.85
N ALA A 120 -12.31 3.20 -13.10
CA ALA A 120 -11.24 3.99 -13.70
C ALA A 120 -11.57 5.49 -13.73
N CYS A 121 -12.86 5.82 -13.89
CA CYS A 121 -13.36 7.19 -13.93
C CYS A 121 -13.80 7.75 -12.57
N ALA A 122 -13.65 7.01 -11.48
CA ALA A 122 -14.00 7.45 -10.13
C ALA A 122 -12.75 7.95 -9.37
N PRO A 123 -12.72 9.22 -8.90
CA PRO A 123 -11.67 9.72 -8.01
C PRO A 123 -11.41 8.80 -6.81
N GLU A 124 -12.46 8.20 -6.26
CA GLU A 124 -12.42 7.33 -5.08
C GLU A 124 -11.55 6.09 -5.32
N TYR A 125 -11.54 5.55 -6.54
CA TYR A 125 -10.67 4.42 -6.86
C TYR A 125 -9.19 4.79 -6.70
N TRP A 126 -8.80 5.98 -7.16
CA TRP A 126 -7.41 6.46 -7.09
C TRP A 126 -6.98 6.84 -5.68
N VAL A 127 -7.90 7.38 -4.88
CA VAL A 127 -7.70 7.61 -3.44
C VAL A 127 -7.45 6.27 -2.73
N ARG A 128 -8.31 5.28 -2.98
CA ARG A 128 -8.16 3.91 -2.46
C ARG A 128 -6.83 3.28 -2.92
N GLN A 129 -6.48 3.41 -4.19
CA GLN A 129 -5.24 2.88 -4.75
C GLN A 129 -3.98 3.46 -4.09
N ALA A 130 -4.02 4.70 -3.61
CA ALA A 130 -2.90 5.26 -2.86
C ALA A 130 -2.72 4.60 -1.48
N ARG A 131 -3.83 4.18 -0.85
CA ARG A 131 -3.92 3.74 0.55
C ARG A 131 -3.90 2.24 0.75
N GLU A 132 -4.54 1.49 -0.15
CA GLU A 132 -4.69 0.05 -0.07
C GLU A 132 -3.46 -0.68 -0.63
N ALA A 133 -3.31 -1.94 -0.23
CA ALA A 133 -2.21 -2.79 -0.66
C ALA A 133 -2.23 -3.00 -2.18
N VAL A 134 -1.05 -3.00 -2.81
CA VAL A 134 -0.88 -3.36 -4.22
C VAL A 134 -0.92 -4.88 -4.37
N ARG A 135 -1.96 -5.43 -4.99
CA ARG A 135 -2.15 -6.87 -5.25
C ARG A 135 -1.44 -7.33 -6.53
N PHE A 136 -0.14 -7.05 -6.65
CA PHE A 136 0.61 -7.33 -7.89
C PHE A 136 0.64 -8.82 -8.27
N ALA A 137 0.76 -9.71 -7.28
CA ALA A 137 0.76 -11.16 -7.50
C ALA A 137 -0.51 -11.69 -8.16
N ASP A 138 -1.64 -11.00 -7.98
CA ASP A 138 -2.93 -11.39 -8.54
C ASP A 138 -3.06 -10.93 -10.01
N ASN A 139 -2.13 -10.11 -10.50
CA ASN A 139 -2.13 -9.53 -11.85
C ASN A 139 -1.26 -10.29 -12.86
N VAL A 140 -0.51 -11.31 -12.44
CA VAL A 140 0.56 -11.97 -13.23
C VAL A 140 0.39 -13.48 -13.34
#